data_AF-A0A543B001-F1
#
_entry.id   AF-A0A543B001-F1
#
_cell.length_a   1.000
_cell.length_b   1.000
_cell.length_c   1.000
_cell.angle_alpha   90.00
_cell.angle_beta   90.00
_cell.angle_gamma   90.00
#
_symmetry.space_group_name_H-M   'P 1'
#
loop_
_entity.id
_entity.type
_entity.pdbx_description
1 polymer ?
#
loop_
_entity_poly.entity_id
_entity_poly.type
_entity_poly.pdbx_seq_one_letter_code
_entity_poly.pdbx_strand_id
1 'polypeptide(L)'
;MNTATHVALVADLRDQLRVRLLDSLDILLGDQSTALLPVRQQLDIDAEVWSAQLLDGDQSTASATAARLVAALYPGDGPFDPPRHWWSSPLGRAIACRVGHPGAETVSSAVAAAMLGISRQGVADLIARDKLIRHPDGGVLSASIRDRLTQRSSHESDRRPTRTG
;
A
#
# COMPACT_ATOMS: atom_id res chain seq x y z
N MET A 1 -11.77 3.46 12.24
CA MET A 1 -11.14 2.35 11.48
C MET A 1 -12.16 1.24 11.20
N ASN A 2 -12.11 0.61 10.02
CA ASN A 2 -12.89 -0.60 9.72
C ASN A 2 -12.05 -1.84 10.09
N THR A 3 -12.47 -2.61 11.11
CA THR A 3 -11.77 -3.83 11.54
C THR A 3 -11.50 -4.79 10.38
N ALA A 4 -12.40 -4.88 9.40
CA ALA A 4 -12.20 -5.70 8.22
C ALA A 4 -11.02 -5.22 7.35
N THR A 5 -10.80 -3.91 7.25
CA THR A 5 -9.64 -3.35 6.52
C THR A 5 -8.34 -3.67 7.24
N HIS A 6 -8.32 -3.55 8.57
CA HIS A 6 -7.15 -3.90 9.38
C HIS A 6 -6.78 -5.37 9.23
N VAL A 7 -7.75 -6.27 9.43
CA VAL A 7 -7.56 -7.73 9.29
C VAL A 7 -7.05 -8.10 7.89
N ALA A 8 -7.61 -7.49 6.84
CA ALA A 8 -7.17 -7.74 5.47
C ALA A 8 -5.72 -7.26 5.23
N LEU A 9 -5.33 -6.11 5.79
CA LEU A 9 -3.97 -5.59 5.66
C LEU A 9 -2.95 -6.45 6.39
N VAL A 10 -3.27 -6.88 7.62
CA VAL A 10 -2.40 -7.77 8.39
C VAL A 10 -2.19 -9.09 7.65
N ALA A 11 -3.26 -9.69 7.13
CA ALA A 11 -3.18 -10.94 6.38
C ALA A 11 -2.31 -10.80 5.11
N ASP A 12 -2.50 -9.71 4.35
CA ASP A 12 -1.69 -9.42 3.16
C ASP A 12 -0.21 -9.20 3.52
N LEU A 13 0.07 -8.45 4.60
CA LEU A 13 1.44 -8.23 5.08
C LEU A 13 2.13 -9.52 5.50
N ARG A 14 1.45 -10.39 6.25
CA ARG A 14 1.99 -11.70 6.64
C ARG A 14 2.31 -12.56 5.43
N ASP A 15 1.43 -12.57 4.42
CA ASP A 15 1.68 -13.33 3.19
C ASP A 15 2.88 -12.76 2.40
N GLN A 16 2.99 -11.43 2.29
CA GLN A 16 4.16 -10.81 1.64
C GLN A 16 5.46 -11.09 2.40
N LEU A 17 5.46 -10.99 3.73
CA LEU A 17 6.64 -11.31 4.56
C LEU A 17 7.05 -12.76 4.40
N ARG A 18 6.07 -13.67 4.37
CA ARG A 18 6.30 -15.09 4.14
C ARG A 18 6.93 -15.35 2.78
N VAL A 19 6.25 -14.97 1.70
CA VAL A 19 6.67 -15.26 0.32
C VAL A 19 7.99 -14.60 -0.04
N ARG A 20 8.24 -13.38 0.45
CA ARG A 20 9.38 -12.58 -0.01
C ARG A 20 10.61 -12.67 0.88
N LEU A 21 10.42 -12.94 2.18
CA LEU A 21 11.54 -13.02 3.13
C LEU A 21 11.71 -14.44 3.67
N LEU A 22 10.66 -15.03 4.25
CA LEU A 22 10.79 -16.27 5.00
C LEU A 22 11.00 -17.49 4.09
N ASP A 23 10.23 -17.63 3.02
CA ASP A 23 10.34 -18.77 2.10
C ASP A 23 11.76 -18.85 1.51
N SER A 24 12.38 -17.71 1.18
CA SER A 24 13.77 -17.64 0.73
C SER A 24 14.78 -18.09 1.80
N LEU A 25 14.54 -17.73 3.07
CA LEU A 25 15.40 -18.14 4.18
C LEU A 25 15.18 -19.61 4.54
N ASP A 26 13.96 -20.12 4.46
CA ASP A 26 13.67 -21.55 4.64
C ASP A 26 14.42 -22.39 3.61
N ILE A 27 14.42 -21.97 2.33
CA ILE A 27 15.17 -22.64 1.27
C ILE A 27 16.67 -22.68 1.58
N LEU A 28 17.24 -21.58 2.09
CA LEU A 28 18.68 -21.48 2.39
C LEU A 28 19.08 -22.24 3.66
N LEU A 29 18.25 -22.22 4.69
CA LEU A 29 18.52 -22.82 6.00
C LEU A 29 18.02 -24.26 6.13
N GLY A 30 17.20 -24.70 5.18
CA GLY A 30 16.52 -25.99 5.16
C GLY A 30 15.20 -25.99 5.94
N ASP A 31 14.15 -26.55 5.36
CA ASP A 31 12.77 -26.56 5.89
C ASP A 31 12.61 -27.16 7.30
N GLN A 32 13.57 -27.96 7.76
CA GLN A 32 13.57 -28.55 9.11
C GLN A 32 14.24 -27.66 10.17
N SER A 33 14.77 -26.51 9.77
CA SER A 33 15.43 -25.56 10.66
C SER A 33 14.41 -24.81 11.51
N THR A 34 14.50 -24.97 12.82
CA THR A 34 13.69 -24.21 13.79
C THR A 34 14.24 -22.80 14.04
N ALA A 35 15.37 -22.44 13.41
CA ALA A 35 16.07 -21.18 13.64
C ALA A 35 15.21 -19.94 13.30
N LEU A 36 14.25 -20.07 12.38
CA LEU A 36 13.37 -18.97 11.97
C LEU A 36 12.10 -18.85 12.82
N LEU A 37 11.81 -19.77 13.74
CA LEU A 37 10.58 -19.70 14.55
C LEU A 37 10.45 -18.39 15.34
N PRO A 38 11.49 -17.88 16.03
CA PRO A 38 11.38 -16.60 16.74
C PRO A 38 11.15 -15.43 15.78
N VAL A 39 11.75 -15.48 14.59
CA VAL A 39 11.60 -14.44 13.56
C VAL A 39 10.17 -14.42 13.03
N ARG A 40 9.57 -15.58 12.75
CA ARG A 40 8.17 -15.70 12.32
C ARG A 40 7.22 -15.09 13.35
N GLN A 41 7.40 -15.44 14.62
CA GLN A 41 6.57 -14.92 15.71
C GLN A 41 6.69 -13.39 15.83
N GLN A 42 7.91 -12.85 15.71
CA GLN A 42 8.11 -11.41 15.75
C GLN A 42 7.45 -10.70 14.55
N LEU A 43 7.60 -11.25 13.34
CA LEU A 43 6.98 -10.69 12.14
C LEU A 43 5.45 -10.72 12.21
N ASP A 44 4.85 -11.72 12.86
CA ASP A 44 3.41 -11.76 13.07
C ASP A 44 2.90 -10.63 13.97
N ILE A 45 3.66 -10.26 15.00
CA ILE A 45 3.37 -9.12 15.88
C ILE A 45 3.61 -7.81 15.13
N ASP A 46 4.75 -7.72 14.44
CA ASP A 46 5.13 -6.52 13.71
C ASP A 46 4.15 -6.21 12.57
N ALA A 47 3.57 -7.21 11.92
CA ALA A 47 2.55 -7.02 10.90
C ALA A 47 1.30 -6.29 11.45
N GLU A 48 0.90 -6.57 12.70
CA GLU A 48 -0.18 -5.84 13.38
C GLU A 48 0.22 -4.39 13.62
N VAL A 49 1.43 -4.17 14.17
CA VAL A 49 1.96 -2.83 14.46
C VAL A 49 2.07 -1.98 13.20
N TRP A 50 2.63 -2.53 12.12
CA TRP A 50 2.79 -1.81 10.86
C TRP A 50 1.47 -1.55 10.17
N SER A 51 0.49 -2.46 10.30
CA SER A 51 -0.87 -2.23 9.83
C SER A 51 -1.53 -1.05 10.56
N ALA A 52 -1.41 -0.99 11.88
CA ALA A 52 -1.90 0.13 12.67
C ALA A 52 -1.17 1.44 12.30
N GLN A 53 0.14 1.41 12.11
CA GLN A 53 0.91 2.58 11.66
C GLN A 53 0.48 3.07 10.28
N LEU A 54 0.23 2.15 9.34
CA LEU A 54 -0.24 2.51 8.00
C LEU A 54 -1.68 3.02 7.98
N LEU A 55 -2.57 2.51 8.82
CA LEU A 55 -3.98 2.88 8.81
C LEU A 55 -4.28 4.09 9.70
N ASP A 56 -3.75 4.10 10.92
CA ASP A 56 -4.09 5.08 11.97
C ASP A 56 -2.93 6.00 12.35
N GLY A 57 -1.70 5.70 11.94
CA GLY A 57 -0.54 6.54 12.23
C GLY A 57 -0.65 7.95 11.63
N ASP A 58 0.12 8.89 12.17
CA ASP A 58 0.28 10.18 11.49
C ASP A 58 0.95 10.00 10.11
N GLN A 59 0.92 11.07 9.31
CA GLN A 59 1.45 11.01 7.94
C GLN A 59 2.94 10.65 7.90
N SER A 60 3.73 11.11 8.87
CA SER A 60 5.18 10.86 8.93
C SER A 60 5.46 9.38 9.22
N THR A 61 4.84 8.85 10.28
CA THR A 61 4.93 7.47 10.73
C THR A 61 4.46 6.51 9.64
N ALA A 62 3.33 6.79 9.00
CA ALA A 62 2.81 5.96 7.93
C ALA A 62 3.72 5.97 6.69
N SER A 63 4.28 7.13 6.34
CA SER A 63 5.20 7.25 5.20
C SER A 63 6.52 6.50 5.45
N ALA A 64 7.09 6.65 6.65
CA ALA A 64 8.31 5.94 7.04
C ALA A 64 8.09 4.41 7.07
N THR A 65 6.94 3.97 7.57
CA THR A 65 6.55 2.56 7.59
C THR A 65 6.38 2.01 6.17
N ALA A 66 5.67 2.73 5.29
CA ALA A 66 5.51 2.35 3.89
C ALA A 66 6.86 2.24 3.18
N ALA A 67 7.75 3.24 3.33
CA ALA A 67 9.08 3.22 2.71
C ALA A 67 9.91 2.02 3.17
N ARG A 68 9.94 1.75 4.48
CA ARG A 68 10.65 0.59 5.05
C ARG A 68 10.12 -0.73 4.52
N LEU A 69 8.79 -0.90 4.47
CA LEU A 69 8.17 -2.12 3.96
C LEU A 69 8.46 -2.34 2.48
N VAL A 70 8.35 -1.29 1.67
CA VAL A 70 8.66 -1.37 0.23
C VAL A 70 10.11 -1.77 0.01
N ALA A 71 11.05 -1.11 0.71
CA ALA A 71 12.47 -1.40 0.59
C ALA A 71 12.82 -2.84 1.02
N ALA A 72 12.18 -3.36 2.08
CA ALA A 72 12.43 -4.71 2.56
C ALA A 72 11.80 -5.81 1.68
N LEU A 73 10.56 -5.61 1.23
CA LEU A 73 9.79 -6.63 0.52
C LEU A 73 10.04 -6.66 -1.00
N TYR A 74 10.47 -5.54 -1.57
CA TYR A 74 10.71 -5.41 -3.01
C TYR A 74 12.15 -4.97 -3.24
N PRO A 75 13.14 -5.78 -2.81
CA PRO A 75 14.54 -5.47 -3.04
C PRO A 75 14.83 -5.54 -4.54
N GLY A 76 15.55 -4.56 -5.05
CA GLY A 76 16.00 -4.51 -6.43
C GLY A 76 16.76 -3.22 -6.71
N ASP A 77 17.70 -3.28 -7.64
CA ASP A 77 18.48 -2.11 -8.08
C ASP A 77 17.69 -1.21 -9.04
N GLY A 78 16.53 -1.68 -9.50
CA GLY A 78 15.63 -0.94 -10.38
C GLY A 78 14.54 -0.16 -9.62
N PRO A 79 13.80 0.71 -10.32
CA PRO A 79 12.65 1.40 -9.74
C PRO A 79 11.60 0.42 -9.21
N PHE A 80 10.93 0.80 -8.13
CA PHE A 80 9.76 0.08 -7.65
C PHE A 80 8.64 0.13 -8.69
N ASP A 81 8.43 -0.95 -9.44
CA ASP A 81 7.41 -1.07 -10.50
C ASP A 81 6.60 -2.36 -10.30
N PRO A 82 5.69 -2.40 -9.30
CA PRO A 82 4.90 -3.59 -9.04
C PRO A 82 3.86 -3.82 -10.15
N PRO A 83 3.44 -5.07 -10.39
CA PRO A 83 2.41 -5.34 -11.38
C PRO A 83 1.09 -4.66 -10.99
N ARG A 84 0.29 -4.27 -11.97
CA ARG A 84 -0.90 -3.42 -11.73
C ARG A 84 -1.90 -3.98 -10.70
N HIS A 85 -2.08 -5.29 -10.66
CA HIS A 85 -2.99 -5.94 -9.72
C HIS A 85 -2.53 -5.77 -8.26
N TRP A 86 -1.24 -5.52 -8.03
CA TRP A 86 -0.70 -5.26 -6.70
C TRP A 86 -1.34 -4.03 -6.05
N TRP A 87 -1.63 -2.98 -6.82
CA TRP A 87 -2.32 -1.79 -6.30
C TRP A 87 -3.73 -2.07 -5.78
N SER A 88 -4.31 -3.20 -6.14
CA SER A 88 -5.59 -3.65 -5.59
C SER A 88 -5.45 -4.48 -4.30
N SER A 89 -4.23 -4.85 -3.88
CA SER A 89 -4.00 -5.55 -2.61
C SER A 89 -4.26 -4.61 -1.42
N PRO A 90 -4.57 -5.15 -0.22
CA PRO A 90 -4.64 -4.36 1.00
C PRO A 90 -3.40 -3.48 1.24
N LEU A 91 -2.19 -4.03 1.11
CA LEU A 91 -0.93 -3.30 1.25
C LEU A 91 -0.76 -2.24 0.16
N GLY A 92 -1.02 -2.59 -1.10
CA GLY A 92 -0.92 -1.66 -2.22
C GLY A 92 -1.84 -0.45 -2.08
N ARG A 93 -3.08 -0.68 -1.61
CA ARG A 93 -4.03 0.41 -1.32
C ARG A 93 -3.59 1.28 -0.15
N ALA A 94 -3.09 0.68 0.93
CA ALA A 94 -2.60 1.41 2.10
C ALA A 94 -1.42 2.31 1.72
N ILE A 95 -0.46 1.79 0.96
CA ILE A 95 0.70 2.53 0.46
C ILE A 95 0.25 3.65 -0.50
N ALA A 96 -0.61 3.36 -1.48
CA ALA A 96 -1.11 4.38 -2.40
C ALA A 96 -1.82 5.52 -1.68
N CYS A 97 -2.62 5.21 -0.65
CA CYS A 97 -3.32 6.22 0.14
C CYS A 97 -2.37 7.06 1.00
N ARG A 98 -1.25 6.49 1.47
CA ARG A 98 -0.32 7.20 2.36
C ARG A 98 0.75 7.97 1.62
N VAL A 99 1.35 7.40 0.59
CA VAL A 99 2.52 8.01 -0.07
C VAL A 99 2.33 8.19 -1.57
N GLY A 100 1.25 7.68 -2.15
CA GLY A 100 1.12 7.61 -3.60
C GLY A 100 2.03 6.52 -4.16
N HIS A 101 2.81 6.84 -5.20
CA HIS A 101 3.81 5.91 -5.75
C HIS A 101 5.16 6.10 -5.03
N PRO A 102 5.69 5.09 -4.32
CA PRO A 102 6.89 5.24 -3.48
C PRO A 102 8.17 5.65 -4.22
N GLY A 103 8.29 5.26 -5.49
CA GLY A 103 9.51 5.46 -6.28
C GLY A 103 9.36 6.38 -7.49
N ALA A 104 8.22 7.05 -7.65
CA ALA A 104 7.99 7.89 -8.83
C ALA A 104 7.13 9.11 -8.51
N GLU A 105 7.58 10.29 -8.95
CA GLU A 105 6.82 11.53 -8.85
C GLU A 105 5.58 11.52 -9.77
N THR A 106 5.72 10.90 -10.94
CA THR A 106 4.65 10.74 -11.92
C THR A 106 4.45 9.27 -12.30
N VAL A 107 3.22 8.91 -12.62
CA VAL A 107 2.87 7.57 -13.09
C VAL A 107 2.06 7.65 -14.38
N SER A 108 2.10 6.59 -15.19
CA SER A 108 1.20 6.50 -16.34
C SER A 108 -0.27 6.52 -15.90
N SER A 109 -1.19 7.00 -16.75
CA SER A 109 -2.64 6.93 -16.48
C SER A 109 -3.13 5.51 -16.19
N ALA A 110 -2.36 4.54 -16.68
CA ALA A 110 -2.61 3.13 -16.58
C ALA A 110 -2.26 2.57 -15.18
N VAL A 111 -1.24 3.13 -14.54
CA VAL A 111 -0.87 2.86 -13.14
C VAL A 111 -1.76 3.67 -12.21
N ALA A 112 -2.04 4.94 -12.53
CA ALA A 112 -2.97 5.77 -11.79
C ALA A 112 -4.37 5.12 -11.66
N ALA A 113 -4.87 4.54 -12.75
CA ALA A 113 -6.13 3.79 -12.76
C ALA A 113 -6.11 2.61 -11.78
N ALA A 114 -5.00 1.86 -11.75
CA ALA A 114 -4.82 0.74 -10.84
C ALA A 114 -4.76 1.18 -9.36
N MET A 115 -3.97 2.23 -9.06
CA MET A 115 -3.88 2.83 -7.71
C MET A 115 -5.24 3.33 -7.20
N LEU A 116 -6.03 3.94 -8.08
CA LEU A 116 -7.34 4.48 -7.73
C LEU A 116 -8.44 3.41 -7.68
N GLY A 117 -8.21 2.24 -8.30
CA GLY A 117 -9.23 1.19 -8.47
C GLY A 117 -10.33 1.59 -9.46
N ILE A 118 -9.97 2.31 -10.53
CA ILE A 118 -10.92 2.81 -11.56
C ILE A 118 -10.42 2.48 -12.97
N SER A 119 -11.23 2.79 -13.99
CA SER A 119 -10.81 2.65 -15.38
C SER A 119 -9.86 3.77 -15.83
N ARG A 120 -9.13 3.55 -16.94
CA ARG A 120 -8.33 4.61 -17.58
C ARG A 120 -9.19 5.80 -18.01
N GLN A 121 -10.42 5.54 -18.47
CA GLN A 121 -11.38 6.59 -18.79
C GLN A 121 -11.71 7.42 -17.55
N GLY A 122 -11.93 6.78 -16.39
CA GLY A 122 -12.16 7.48 -15.13
C GLY A 122 -10.98 8.37 -14.73
N VAL A 123 -9.74 7.97 -15.03
CA VAL A 123 -8.57 8.84 -14.83
C VAL A 123 -8.61 10.06 -15.76
N ALA A 124 -8.91 9.85 -17.05
CA ALA A 124 -9.04 10.96 -18.00
C ALA A 124 -10.14 11.94 -17.58
N ASP A 125 -11.28 11.44 -17.12
CA ASP A 125 -12.39 12.25 -16.61
C ASP A 125 -12.01 13.04 -15.35
N LEU A 126 -11.21 12.45 -14.45
CA LEU A 126 -10.71 13.14 -13.26
C LEU A 126 -9.71 14.25 -13.62
N ILE A 127 -8.85 14.04 -14.61
CA ILE A 127 -7.94 15.08 -15.11
C ILE A 127 -8.74 16.22 -15.75
N ALA A 128 -9.70 15.89 -16.61
CA ALA A 128 -10.54 16.90 -17.28
C ALA A 128 -11.39 17.74 -16.32
N ARG A 129 -11.57 17.28 -15.07
CA ARG A 129 -12.32 17.97 -14.01
C ARG A 129 -11.41 18.59 -12.94
N ASP A 130 -10.11 18.70 -13.21
CA ASP A 130 -9.08 19.20 -12.28
C ASP A 130 -9.07 18.47 -10.92
N LYS A 131 -9.45 17.19 -10.92
CA LYS A 131 -9.42 16.31 -9.73
C LYS A 131 -8.16 15.45 -9.65
N LEU A 132 -7.41 15.36 -10.74
CA LEU A 132 -6.07 14.82 -10.80
C LEU A 132 -5.17 15.78 -11.57
N ILE A 133 -3.93 15.95 -11.10
CA ILE A 133 -2.97 16.83 -11.74
C ILE A 133 -2.14 16.02 -12.75
N ARG A 134 -2.16 16.46 -14.00
CA ARG A 134 -1.28 15.97 -15.06
C ARG A 134 0.07 16.67 -14.95
N HIS A 135 1.16 15.93 -15.04
CA HIS A 135 2.50 16.53 -15.05
C HIS A 135 2.85 17.08 -16.45
N PRO A 136 3.60 18.19 -16.56
CA PRO A 136 4.00 18.76 -17.86
C PRO A 136 4.72 17.77 -18.78
N ASP A 137 5.58 16.92 -18.21
CA ASP A 137 6.33 15.89 -18.95
C ASP A 137 5.50 14.64 -19.28
N GLY A 138 4.21 14.63 -18.95
CA GLY A 138 3.30 13.51 -19.13
C GLY A 138 3.06 12.69 -17.87
N GLY A 139 2.03 11.84 -17.90
CA GLY A 139 1.59 11.08 -16.73
C GLY A 139 0.79 11.89 -15.71
N VAL A 140 0.54 11.28 -14.56
CA VAL A 140 -0.28 11.81 -13.46
C VAL A 140 0.59 11.93 -12.22
N LEU A 141 0.52 13.07 -11.52
CA LEU A 141 1.26 13.27 -10.28
C LEU A 141 0.82 12.28 -9.19
N SER A 142 1.79 11.55 -8.63
CA SER A 142 1.59 10.58 -7.56
C SER A 142 0.98 11.21 -6.30
N ALA A 143 1.40 12.42 -5.97
CA ALA A 143 0.84 13.18 -4.84
C ALA A 143 -0.66 13.49 -5.05
N SER A 144 -1.07 13.82 -6.27
CA SER A 144 -2.47 14.11 -6.58
C SER A 144 -3.36 12.85 -6.45
N ILE A 145 -2.84 11.68 -6.81
CA ILE A 145 -3.50 10.38 -6.61
C ILE A 145 -3.69 10.11 -5.12
N ARG A 146 -2.63 10.27 -4.32
CA ARG A 146 -2.67 10.12 -2.86
C ARG A 146 -3.74 11.03 -2.25
N ASP A 147 -3.70 12.32 -2.57
CA ASP A 147 -4.63 13.31 -1.99
C ASP A 147 -6.09 12.95 -2.32
N ARG A 148 -6.34 12.44 -3.54
CA ARG A 148 -7.66 11.95 -3.95
C ARG A 148 -8.11 10.72 -3.15
N LEU A 149 -7.22 9.77 -2.92
CA LEU A 149 -7.49 8.58 -2.10
C LEU A 149 -7.81 8.96 -0.65
N THR A 150 -7.03 9.86 -0.07
CA THR A 150 -7.26 10.38 1.29
C THR A 150 -8.63 11.05 1.40
N GLN A 151 -8.99 11.93 0.46
CA GLN A 151 -10.31 12.56 0.44
C GLN A 151 -11.45 11.52 0.34
N ARG A 152 -11.28 10.46 -0.47
CA ARG A 152 -12.28 9.39 -0.60
C ARG A 152 -12.49 8.66 0.73
N SER A 153 -11.41 8.34 1.43
CA SER A 153 -11.43 7.66 2.72
C SER A 153 -12.10 8.51 3.82
N SER A 154 -11.87 9.83 3.82
CA SER A 154 -12.56 10.76 4.74
C SER A 154 -14.07 10.78 4.48
N HIS A 155 -14.49 10.91 3.21
CA HIS A 155 -15.92 10.92 2.86
C HIS A 155 -16.63 9.60 3.17
N GLU A 156 -15.93 8.46 3.06
CA GLU A 156 -16.52 7.16 3.41
C GLU A 156 -16.64 6.96 4.93
N SER A 157 -15.74 7.56 5.70
CA SER A 157 -15.82 7.58 7.16
C SER A 157 -17.01 8.42 7.65
N ASP A 158 -17.27 9.58 7.03
CA ASP A 158 -18.40 10.46 7.37
C ASP A 158 -19.77 9.89 7.00
N ARG A 159 -19.84 9.03 5.97
CA ARG A 159 -21.12 8.42 5.51
C ARG A 159 -21.60 7.26 6.37
N ARG A 160 -20.80 6.75 7.31
CA ARG A 160 -21.25 5.71 8.27
C ARG A 160 -21.81 6.39 9.52
N PRO A 161 -23.12 6.35 9.79
CA PRO A 161 -23.64 6.81 11.06
C PRO A 161 -23.07 5.92 12.17
N THR A 162 -22.59 6.54 13.24
CA THR A 162 -22.27 5.87 14.51
C THR A 162 -23.52 5.11 14.95
N ARG A 163 -23.51 3.77 14.83
CA ARG A 163 -24.48 2.91 15.50
C ARG A 163 -24.22 3.00 16.99
N THR A 164 -24.82 4.00 17.64
CA THR A 164 -24.94 4.06 19.09
C THR A 164 -25.92 2.97 19.50
N GLY A 165 -25.41 1.99 20.25
CA GLY A 165 -26.23 1.06 21.04
C GLY A 165 -26.54 1.66 22.40
#